data_AF-A0A7S1FWH4-F1
#
_entry.id   AF-A0A7S1FWH4-F1
#
_cell.length_a   1.000
_cell.length_b   1.000
_cell.length_c   1.000
_cell.angle_alpha   90.00
_cell.angle_beta   90.00
_cell.angle_gamma   90.00
#
_symmetry.space_group_name_H-M   'P 1'
#
loop_
_entity.id
_entity.type
_entity.pdbx_description
1 polymer ?
#
loop_
_entity_poly.entity_id
_entity_poly.type
_entity_poly.pdbx_seq_one_letter_code
_entity_poly.pdbx_strand_id
1 'polypeptide(L)'
;GFPGRGAPLAATQWEDPRVVSVVVMRDPIARLLAGTGYFRHAFGKRKPEELDRDAWWEYARSAQTDNYALRIFTADRGCCAGRETERRHLEAAKALLRRVTYVLDLACLEAGMRALGEELGIEPQIGKGEGDAAHQHLSNQERIGHADVYEYLVDKNKLDIELYEWSKSLALVDCASL
;
A
#
# COMPACT_ATOMS: atom_id res chain seq x y z
N GLY A 1 -25.79 -1.28 -3.70
CA GLY A 1 -25.32 -0.91 -5.05
C GLY A 1 -23.89 -0.44 -4.93
N PHE A 2 -22.97 -0.95 -5.74
CA PHE A 2 -21.60 -0.45 -5.75
C PHE A 2 -21.60 1.03 -6.13
N PRO A 3 -20.84 1.90 -5.43
CA PRO A 3 -20.76 3.29 -5.81
C PRO A 3 -20.29 3.38 -7.26
N GLY A 4 -21.07 4.11 -8.09
CA GLY A 4 -20.69 4.43 -9.46
C GLY A 4 -19.35 5.16 -9.50
N ARG A 5 -18.69 5.13 -10.67
CA ARG A 5 -17.43 5.85 -10.93
C ARG A 5 -17.50 7.28 -10.36
N GLY A 6 -16.74 7.55 -9.31
CA GLY A 6 -16.58 8.89 -8.73
C GLY A 6 -17.03 9.09 -7.28
N ALA A 7 -17.71 8.13 -6.65
CA ALA A 7 -18.03 8.20 -5.22
C ALA A 7 -16.85 7.70 -4.35
N PRO A 8 -16.54 8.38 -3.21
CA PRO A 8 -15.47 7.95 -2.32
C PRO A 8 -15.70 6.55 -1.75
N LEU A 9 -14.62 5.80 -1.50
CA LEU A 9 -14.71 4.47 -0.87
C LEU A 9 -15.45 4.51 0.48
N ALA A 10 -15.35 5.62 1.22
CA ALA A 10 -16.07 5.79 2.49
C ALA A 10 -17.60 5.67 2.36
N ALA A 11 -18.16 5.97 1.18
CA ALA A 11 -19.60 5.89 0.92
C ALA A 11 -20.10 4.47 0.59
N THR A 12 -19.18 3.50 0.39
CA THR A 12 -19.55 2.11 0.16
C THR A 12 -20.12 1.49 1.44
N GLN A 13 -21.10 0.61 1.28
CA GLN A 13 -21.65 -0.22 2.36
C GLN A 13 -20.76 -1.46 2.55
N TRP A 14 -19.61 -1.28 3.20
CA TRP A 14 -18.61 -2.33 3.45
C TRP A 14 -19.11 -3.47 4.36
N GLU A 15 -20.13 -3.20 5.16
CA GLU A 15 -20.72 -4.11 6.15
C GLU A 15 -21.97 -4.85 5.62
N ASP A 16 -22.26 -4.80 4.31
CA ASP A 16 -23.39 -5.57 3.76
C ASP A 16 -23.13 -7.07 3.97
N PRO A 17 -24.02 -7.82 4.65
CA PRO A 17 -23.79 -9.21 5.02
C PRO A 17 -23.67 -10.16 3.81
N ARG A 18 -23.95 -9.69 2.59
CA ARG A 18 -23.83 -10.47 1.35
C ARG A 18 -22.51 -10.24 0.62
N VAL A 19 -21.66 -9.35 1.13
CA VAL A 19 -20.41 -8.95 0.49
C VAL A 19 -19.26 -9.18 1.45
N VAL A 20 -18.26 -9.94 1.00
CA VAL A 20 -16.97 -10.01 1.68
C VAL A 20 -16.08 -8.94 1.08
N SER A 21 -15.60 -8.02 1.91
CA SER A 21 -14.66 -6.98 1.51
C SER A 21 -13.26 -7.31 1.98
N VAL A 22 -12.32 -7.27 1.05
CA VAL A 22 -10.91 -7.61 1.30
C VAL A 22 -10.05 -6.45 0.87
N VAL A 23 -9.16 -6.01 1.77
CA VAL A 23 -8.14 -5.01 1.49
C VAL A 23 -6.77 -5.66 1.58
N VAL A 24 -5.94 -5.47 0.56
CA VAL A 24 -4.52 -5.87 0.59
C VAL A 24 -3.67 -4.64 0.81
N MET A 25 -2.97 -4.62 1.94
CA MET A 25 -2.04 -3.56 2.33
C MET A 25 -0.61 -3.92 1.91
N ARG A 26 0.20 -2.92 1.61
CA ARG A 26 1.61 -3.08 1.24
C ARG A 26 2.42 -1.96 1.87
N ASP A 27 3.64 -2.27 2.29
CA ASP A 27 4.62 -1.27 2.71
C ASP A 27 4.66 -0.07 1.74
N PRO A 28 4.43 1.17 2.21
CA PRO A 28 4.30 2.33 1.34
C PRO A 28 5.53 2.59 0.48
N ILE A 29 6.74 2.36 0.99
CA ILE A 29 7.96 2.59 0.21
C ILE A 29 8.12 1.49 -0.85
N ALA A 30 7.93 0.23 -0.50
CA ALA A 30 7.95 -0.88 -1.45
C ALA A 30 6.88 -0.71 -2.55
N ARG A 31 5.71 -0.13 -2.20
CA ARG A 31 4.66 0.23 -3.16
C ARG A 31 5.14 1.30 -4.16
N LEU A 32 5.85 2.33 -3.70
CA LEU A 32 6.44 3.34 -4.59
C LEU A 32 7.47 2.74 -5.55
N LEU A 33 8.25 1.77 -5.06
CA LEU A 33 9.29 1.08 -5.79
C LEU A 33 8.79 -0.04 -6.70
N ALA A 34 7.52 -0.42 -6.61
CA ALA A 34 6.89 -1.38 -7.53
C ALA A 34 6.66 -0.78 -8.94
N GLY A 35 6.90 0.52 -9.10
CA GLY A 35 6.68 1.26 -10.33
C GLY A 35 5.24 1.70 -10.44
N THR A 36 5.02 3.02 -10.41
CA THR A 36 3.73 3.61 -10.76
C THR A 36 3.63 3.78 -12.28
N GLY A 37 2.42 3.94 -12.81
CA GLY A 37 2.25 4.35 -14.21
C GLY A 37 3.00 5.64 -14.53
N TYR A 38 3.09 6.55 -13.55
CA TYR A 38 3.91 7.74 -13.64
C TYR A 38 5.42 7.43 -13.72
N PHE A 39 5.95 6.55 -12.85
CA PHE A 39 7.36 6.19 -12.88
C PHE A 39 7.79 5.68 -14.25
N ARG A 40 6.97 4.80 -14.84
CA ARG A 40 7.22 4.29 -16.21
C ARG A 40 7.15 5.39 -17.27
N HIS A 41 6.25 6.35 -17.11
CA HIS A 41 6.14 7.48 -18.03
C HIS A 41 7.35 8.43 -17.92
N ALA A 42 7.79 8.74 -16.71
CA ALA A 42 8.89 9.67 -16.44
C ALA A 42 10.27 9.06 -16.76
N PHE A 43 10.47 7.77 -16.44
CA PHE A 43 11.79 7.13 -16.49
C PHE A 43 11.86 5.91 -17.44
N GLY A 44 10.79 5.65 -18.20
CA GLY A 44 10.74 4.57 -19.18
C GLY A 44 10.79 3.18 -18.55
N LYS A 45 11.67 2.32 -19.07
CA LYS A 45 11.87 0.95 -18.56
C LYS A 45 12.94 0.88 -17.46
N ARG A 46 13.49 2.01 -17.03
CA ARG A 46 14.51 2.03 -15.98
C ARG A 46 13.94 1.42 -14.70
N LYS A 47 14.79 0.72 -13.96
CA LYS A 47 14.46 0.27 -12.60
C LYS A 47 14.83 1.34 -11.57
N PRO A 48 14.23 1.33 -10.37
CA PRO A 48 14.60 2.23 -9.27
C PRO A 48 16.11 2.30 -9.02
N GLU A 49 16.78 1.15 -9.09
CA GLU A 49 18.22 0.97 -8.84
C GLU A 49 19.10 1.62 -9.93
N GLU A 50 18.51 1.96 -11.07
CA GLU A 50 19.21 2.56 -12.21
C GLU A 50 19.07 4.09 -12.24
N LEU A 51 18.27 4.69 -11.36
CA LEU A 51 18.12 6.14 -11.27
C LEU A 51 19.34 6.75 -10.56
N ASP A 52 19.83 7.86 -11.11
CA ASP A 52 20.78 8.71 -10.40
C ASP A 52 20.06 9.56 -9.33
N ARG A 53 20.86 10.21 -8.48
CA ARG A 53 20.37 10.99 -7.35
C ARG A 53 19.43 12.12 -7.74
N ASP A 54 19.68 12.78 -8.87
CA ASP A 54 18.88 13.93 -9.30
C ASP A 54 17.51 13.48 -9.85
N ALA A 55 17.48 12.42 -10.66
CA ALA A 55 16.25 11.78 -11.12
C ALA A 55 15.41 11.25 -9.95
N TRP A 56 16.07 10.70 -8.93
CA TRP A 56 15.42 10.29 -7.69
C TRP A 56 14.77 11.46 -6.94
N TRP A 57 15.47 12.58 -6.82
CA TRP A 57 14.93 13.78 -6.17
C TRP A 57 13.74 14.38 -6.95
N GLU A 58 13.77 14.34 -8.28
CA GLU A 58 12.63 14.73 -9.12
C GLU A 58 11.41 13.87 -8.80
N TYR A 59 11.57 12.54 -8.81
CA TYR A 59 10.47 11.62 -8.48
C TYR A 59 9.97 11.80 -7.05
N ALA A 60 10.89 11.85 -6.09
CA ALA A 60 10.57 11.94 -4.67
C ALA A 60 9.78 13.21 -4.33
N ARG A 61 10.03 14.33 -5.01
CA ARG A 61 9.29 15.59 -4.80
C ARG A 61 7.93 15.63 -5.50
N SER A 62 7.66 14.76 -6.47
CA SER A 62 6.39 14.72 -7.17
C SER A 62 5.21 14.33 -6.25
N ALA A 63 4.00 14.83 -6.54
CA ALA A 63 2.76 14.49 -5.81
C ALA A 63 2.34 13.00 -5.95
N GLN A 64 3.00 12.27 -6.85
CA GLN A 64 2.75 10.86 -7.12
C GLN A 64 3.31 9.96 -6.01
N THR A 65 4.24 10.48 -5.20
CA THR A 65 4.84 9.75 -4.09
C THR A 65 4.19 10.07 -2.75
N ASP A 66 3.06 10.76 -2.73
CA ASP A 66 2.44 11.27 -1.52
C ASP A 66 1.33 10.35 -0.99
N ASN A 67 1.57 9.73 0.18
CA ASN A 67 0.61 9.02 1.04
C ASN A 67 -0.59 8.39 0.29
N TYR A 68 -0.29 7.52 -0.66
CA TYR A 68 -1.30 7.03 -1.60
C TYR A 68 -2.39 6.22 -0.90
N ALA A 69 -2.05 5.36 0.08
CA ALA A 69 -3.09 4.55 0.72
C ALA A 69 -4.05 5.44 1.52
N LEU A 70 -3.54 6.45 2.24
CA LEU A 70 -4.39 7.49 2.82
C LEU A 70 -5.30 8.16 1.79
N ARG A 71 -4.80 8.48 0.59
CA ARG A 71 -5.62 9.11 -0.46
C ARG A 71 -6.75 8.20 -0.92
N ILE A 72 -6.52 6.90 -0.96
CA ILE A 72 -7.55 5.90 -1.32
C ILE A 72 -8.59 5.76 -0.21
N PHE A 73 -8.16 5.71 1.05
CA PHE A 73 -9.05 5.45 2.18
C PHE A 73 -9.69 6.70 2.79
N THR A 74 -9.30 7.89 2.32
CA THR A 74 -9.93 9.15 2.74
C THR A 74 -10.92 9.62 1.67
N ALA A 75 -12.02 10.20 2.10
CA ALA A 75 -13.00 10.79 1.18
C ALA A 75 -12.64 12.22 0.74
N ASP A 76 -11.57 12.79 1.32
CA ASP A 76 -11.17 14.17 1.10
C ASP A 76 -10.26 14.30 -0.12
N ARG A 77 -10.72 15.03 -1.14
CA ARG A 77 -9.97 15.31 -2.36
C ARG A 77 -8.78 16.25 -2.15
N GLY A 78 -8.74 16.97 -1.03
CA GLY A 78 -7.60 17.80 -0.61
C GLY A 78 -6.49 17.01 0.09
N CYS A 79 -6.74 15.74 0.43
CA CYS A 79 -5.71 14.83 0.91
C CYS A 79 -4.85 14.32 -0.27
N CYS A 80 -3.58 13.95 -0.13
CA CYS A 80 -2.74 13.84 1.05
C CYS A 80 -1.36 14.34 0.65
N ALA A 81 -1.05 15.62 0.86
CA ALA A 81 0.13 16.30 0.31
C ALA A 81 1.42 15.97 1.07
N GLY A 82 1.83 14.71 1.06
CA GLY A 82 3.10 14.25 1.64
C GLY A 82 3.24 14.66 3.11
N ARG A 83 4.29 15.42 3.44
CA ARG A 83 4.61 15.87 4.80
C ARG A 83 3.56 16.77 5.43
N GLU A 84 2.76 17.45 4.61
CA GLU A 84 1.72 18.37 5.05
C GLU A 84 0.38 17.65 5.32
N THR A 85 0.34 16.33 5.14
CA THR A 85 -0.88 15.56 5.38
C THR A 85 -1.29 15.66 6.85
N GLU A 86 -2.50 16.16 7.08
CA GLU A 86 -3.05 16.28 8.42
C GLU A 86 -3.41 14.91 9.03
N ARG A 87 -3.22 14.80 10.35
CA ARG A 87 -3.51 13.58 11.12
C ARG A 87 -4.95 13.09 10.99
N ARG A 88 -5.92 13.98 10.78
CA ARG A 88 -7.34 13.62 10.59
C ARG A 88 -7.55 12.61 9.45
N HIS A 89 -6.68 12.64 8.43
CA HIS A 89 -6.75 11.73 7.29
C HIS A 89 -6.35 10.31 7.67
N LEU A 90 -5.35 10.16 8.54
CA LEU A 90 -4.97 8.86 9.09
C LEU A 90 -6.13 8.27 9.90
N GLU A 91 -6.76 9.07 10.77
CA GLU A 91 -7.88 8.57 11.59
C GLU A 91 -9.11 8.23 10.74
N ALA A 92 -9.39 9.00 9.67
CA ALA A 92 -10.44 8.67 8.71
C ALA A 92 -10.15 7.37 7.94
N ALA A 93 -8.91 7.16 7.51
CA ALA A 93 -8.49 5.94 6.85
C ALA A 93 -8.59 4.72 7.78
N LYS A 94 -8.14 4.85 9.04
CA LYS A 94 -8.32 3.81 10.07
C LYS A 94 -9.80 3.49 10.31
N ALA A 95 -10.65 4.51 10.37
CA ALA A 95 -12.09 4.32 10.54
C ALA A 95 -12.72 3.55 9.37
N LEU A 96 -12.28 3.81 8.13
CA LEU A 96 -12.74 3.06 6.97
C LEU A 96 -12.25 1.62 6.98
N LEU A 97 -10.96 1.39 7.27
CA LEU A 97 -10.37 0.05 7.32
C LEU A 97 -11.03 -0.83 8.39
N ARG A 98 -11.52 -0.28 9.50
CA ARG A 98 -12.29 -1.06 10.49
C ARG A 98 -13.61 -1.63 9.96
N ARG A 99 -14.09 -1.15 8.83
CA ARG A 99 -15.37 -1.57 8.23
C ARG A 99 -15.21 -2.68 7.20
N VAL A 100 -13.97 -3.00 6.81
CA VAL A 100 -13.72 -4.09 5.84
C VAL A 100 -13.74 -5.43 6.56
N THR A 101 -14.10 -6.50 5.84
CA THR A 101 -14.18 -7.84 6.42
C THR A 101 -12.79 -8.39 6.75
N TYR A 102 -11.86 -8.28 5.81
CA TYR A 102 -10.50 -8.79 5.96
C TYR A 102 -9.45 -7.79 5.48
N VAL A 103 -8.38 -7.68 6.25
CA VAL A 103 -7.14 -7.01 5.83
C VAL A 103 -6.08 -8.09 5.62
N LEU A 104 -5.37 -8.02 4.50
CA LEU A 104 -4.23 -8.90 4.18
C LEU A 104 -2.97 -8.03 4.04
N ASP A 105 -1.83 -8.53 4.52
CA ASP A 105 -0.53 -7.91 4.25
C ASP A 105 0.12 -8.58 3.03
N LEU A 106 0.55 -7.79 2.07
CA LEU A 106 1.24 -8.28 0.89
C LEU A 106 2.52 -9.06 1.24
N ALA A 107 3.20 -8.70 2.34
CA ALA A 107 4.43 -9.35 2.77
C ALA A 107 4.25 -10.85 3.06
N CYS A 108 3.05 -11.28 3.45
CA CYS A 108 2.70 -12.69 3.64
C CYS A 108 1.39 -13.05 2.92
N LEU A 109 1.20 -12.49 1.70
CA LEU A 109 -0.06 -12.63 0.95
C LEU A 109 -0.47 -14.09 0.74
N GLU A 110 0.48 -14.99 0.48
CA GLU A 110 0.16 -16.41 0.29
C GLU A 110 -0.51 -17.01 1.53
N ALA A 111 0.06 -16.79 2.72
CA ALA A 111 -0.52 -17.24 3.98
C ALA A 111 -1.88 -16.57 4.24
N GLY A 112 -1.98 -15.26 3.98
CA GLY A 112 -3.23 -14.51 4.10
C GLY A 112 -4.34 -15.03 3.18
N MET A 113 -4.01 -15.40 1.94
CA MET A 113 -4.97 -15.96 0.98
C MET A 113 -5.40 -17.38 1.38
N ARG A 114 -4.51 -18.20 1.93
CA ARG A 114 -4.86 -19.53 2.48
C ARG A 114 -5.84 -19.40 3.65
N ALA A 115 -5.52 -18.57 4.63
CA ALA A 115 -6.38 -18.32 5.79
C ALA A 115 -7.75 -17.77 5.37
N LEU A 116 -7.79 -16.85 4.40
CA LEU A 116 -9.04 -16.34 3.86
C LEU A 116 -9.88 -17.43 3.17
N GLY A 117 -9.22 -18.34 2.43
CA GLY A 117 -9.89 -19.47 1.80
C GLY A 117 -10.54 -20.41 2.82
N GLU A 118 -9.82 -20.73 3.90
CA GLU A 118 -10.32 -21.54 5.00
C GLU A 118 -11.57 -20.92 5.66
N GLU A 119 -11.52 -19.62 5.99
CA GLU A 119 -12.66 -18.87 6.56
C GLU A 119 -13.89 -18.88 5.65
N LEU A 120 -13.69 -18.83 4.32
CA LEU A 120 -14.78 -18.79 3.36
C LEU A 120 -15.23 -20.19 2.90
N GLY A 121 -14.55 -21.26 3.32
CA GLY A 121 -14.79 -22.61 2.80
C GLY A 121 -14.50 -22.73 1.30
N ILE A 122 -13.56 -21.93 0.78
CA ILE A 122 -13.16 -21.90 -0.63
C ILE A 122 -11.69 -22.31 -0.69
N GLU A 123 -11.34 -23.26 -1.54
CA GLU A 123 -9.94 -23.58 -1.81
C GLU A 123 -9.38 -22.52 -2.78
N PRO A 124 -8.51 -21.60 -2.31
CA PRO A 124 -8.00 -20.56 -3.17
C PRO A 124 -7.05 -21.19 -4.19
N GLN A 125 -7.28 -20.90 -5.46
CA GLN A 125 -6.32 -21.22 -6.52
C GLN A 125 -5.14 -20.26 -6.39
N ILE A 126 -4.27 -20.53 -5.41
CA ILE A 126 -2.99 -19.86 -5.28
C ILE A 126 -2.15 -20.46 -6.40
N GLY A 127 -2.14 -19.78 -7.55
CA GLY A 127 -1.16 -20.10 -8.58
C GLY A 127 0.22 -20.14 -7.94
N LYS A 128 1.16 -20.87 -8.55
CA LYS A 128 2.56 -20.50 -8.40
C LYS A 128 2.67 -19.08 -8.95
N GLY A 129 2.34 -18.08 -8.13
CA GLY A 129 3.00 -16.81 -8.22
C GLY A 129 4.46 -17.15 -8.32
N GLU A 130 5.20 -16.37 -9.07
CA GLU A 130 6.63 -16.29 -8.88
C GLU A 130 6.81 -15.94 -7.40
N GLY A 131 6.78 -16.97 -6.54
CA GLY A 131 7.22 -16.97 -5.18
C GLY A 131 8.66 -16.67 -5.42
N ASP A 132 8.94 -15.38 -5.31
CA ASP A 132 10.22 -14.80 -5.58
C ASP A 132 11.21 -15.79 -4.99
N ALA A 133 12.01 -16.36 -5.89
CA ALA A 133 13.18 -17.10 -5.49
C ALA A 133 13.89 -16.26 -4.42
N ALA A 134 14.70 -16.90 -3.61
CA ALA A 134 15.63 -16.26 -2.69
C ALA A 134 16.66 -15.34 -3.38
N HIS A 135 16.27 -14.54 -4.38
CA HIS A 135 16.83 -13.25 -4.66
C HIS A 135 16.81 -12.48 -3.34
N GLN A 136 17.99 -12.16 -2.85
CA GLN A 136 18.17 -11.12 -1.85
C GLN A 136 17.47 -9.87 -2.40
N HIS A 137 16.20 -9.67 -2.03
CA HIS A 137 15.50 -8.46 -2.36
C HIS A 137 16.21 -7.37 -1.59
N LEU A 138 16.95 -6.55 -2.32
CA LEU A 138 17.51 -5.32 -1.81
C LEU A 138 16.44 -4.63 -0.98
N SER A 139 16.81 -4.19 0.23
CA SER A 139 15.96 -3.37 1.07
C SER A 139 15.51 -2.14 0.29
N ASN A 140 14.39 -1.53 0.68
CA ASN A 140 13.91 -0.32 0.03
C ASN A 140 14.98 0.78 -0.04
N GLN A 141 15.82 0.90 1.00
CA GLN A 141 16.93 1.84 1.04
C GLN A 141 18.01 1.49 0.01
N GLU A 142 18.41 0.22 -0.10
CA GLU A 142 19.38 -0.24 -1.10
C GLU A 142 18.85 -0.06 -2.53
N ARG A 143 17.54 -0.27 -2.75
CA ARG A 143 16.90 -0.08 -4.05
C ARG A 143 16.89 1.38 -4.51
N ILE A 144 16.86 2.32 -3.56
CA ILE A 144 16.94 3.76 -3.85
C ILE A 144 18.41 4.19 -4.00
N GLY A 145 19.35 3.56 -3.27
CA GLY A 145 20.78 3.83 -3.39
C GLY A 145 21.24 5.20 -2.85
N HIS A 146 20.32 6.04 -2.38
CA HIS A 146 20.57 7.39 -1.88
C HIS A 146 19.85 7.61 -0.54
N ALA A 147 20.61 7.62 0.55
CA ALA A 147 20.06 7.67 1.91
C ALA A 147 19.20 8.91 2.16
N ASP A 148 19.62 10.07 1.66
CA ASP A 148 18.89 11.33 1.78
C ASP A 148 17.51 11.30 1.09
N VAL A 149 17.44 10.64 -0.07
CA VAL A 149 16.17 10.43 -0.80
C VAL A 149 15.28 9.46 -0.04
N TYR A 150 15.85 8.36 0.48
CA TYR A 150 15.10 7.38 1.26
C TYR A 150 14.50 8.00 2.52
N GLU A 151 15.30 8.71 3.33
CA GLU A 151 14.86 9.40 4.53
C GLU A 151 13.76 10.42 4.22
N TYR A 152 13.93 11.18 3.13
CA TYR A 152 12.90 12.11 2.67
C TYR A 152 11.59 11.41 2.32
N LEU A 153 11.63 10.28 1.60
CA LEU A 153 10.44 9.51 1.23
C LEU A 153 9.74 8.92 2.45
N VAL A 154 10.51 8.44 3.44
CA VAL A 154 9.99 7.95 4.72
C VAL A 154 9.28 9.06 5.48
N ASP A 155 9.92 10.21 5.69
CA ASP A 155 9.29 11.35 6.38
C ASP A 155 8.05 11.86 5.62
N LYS A 156 8.15 11.94 4.28
CA LYS A 156 7.04 12.32 3.41
C LYS A 156 5.83 11.38 3.49
N ASN A 157 6.07 10.10 3.71
CA ASN A 157 5.02 9.08 3.78
C ASN A 157 4.74 8.58 5.20
N LYS A 158 5.19 9.29 6.25
CA LYS A 158 5.12 8.82 7.63
C LYS A 158 3.72 8.40 8.09
N LEU A 159 2.67 9.09 7.63
CA LEU A 159 1.30 8.74 8.00
C LEU A 159 0.77 7.53 7.21
N ASP A 160 1.18 7.36 5.94
CA ASP A 160 0.88 6.14 5.17
C ASP A 160 1.58 4.93 5.78
N ILE A 161 2.82 5.12 6.25
CA ILE A 161 3.60 4.10 6.97
C ILE A 161 2.91 3.76 8.28
N GLU A 162 2.47 4.75 9.05
CA GLU A 162 1.73 4.49 10.28
C GLU A 162 0.40 3.78 10.02
N LEU A 163 -0.32 4.11 8.94
CA LEU A 163 -1.52 3.38 8.55
C LEU A 163 -1.19 1.90 8.26
N TYR A 164 -0.12 1.64 7.50
CA TYR A 164 0.32 0.29 7.17
C TYR A 164 0.68 -0.51 8.43
N GLU A 165 1.55 0.03 9.30
CA GLU A 165 1.95 -0.65 10.53
C GLU A 165 0.75 -0.90 11.46
N TRP A 166 -0.15 0.08 11.59
CA TRP A 166 -1.40 -0.14 12.33
C TRP A 166 -2.27 -1.22 11.69
N SER A 167 -2.38 -1.26 10.35
CA SER A 167 -3.22 -2.22 9.65
C SER A 167 -2.78 -3.68 9.82
N LYS A 168 -1.50 -3.92 10.15
CA LYS A 168 -1.00 -5.26 10.51
C LYS A 168 -1.72 -5.83 11.74
N SER A 169 -2.14 -4.98 12.69
CA SER A 169 -2.94 -5.44 13.83
C SER A 169 -4.36 -5.89 13.47
N LEU A 170 -4.82 -5.58 12.25
CA LEU A 170 -6.09 -6.05 11.69
C LEU A 170 -5.89 -7.18 10.68
N ALA A 171 -4.65 -7.48 10.31
CA ALA A 171 -4.37 -8.44 9.25
C ALA A 171 -4.80 -9.84 9.69
N LEU A 172 -5.39 -10.59 8.76
CA LEU A 172 -5.86 -11.96 9.01
C LEU A 172 -4.71 -12.89 9.44
N VAL A 173 -3.50 -12.59 8.99
CA VAL A 173 -2.28 -13.31 9.36
C VAL A 173 -1.24 -12.29 9.79
N ASP A 174 -0.63 -12.51 10.96
CA ASP A 174 0.53 -11.75 11.42
C ASP A 174 1.79 -12.33 10.77
N CYS A 175 2.37 -11.59 9.82
CA CYS A 175 3.58 -12.02 9.12
C CYS A 175 4.79 -12.21 10.05
N ALA A 176 4.81 -11.59 11.25
CA ALA A 176 5.90 -11.77 12.21
C ALA A 176 5.82 -13.11 12.99
N SER A 177 4.69 -13.81 12.89
CA SER A 177 4.44 -15.09 13.56
C SER A 177 4.67 -16.32 12.68
N LEU A 178 4.99 -16.11 11.40
CA LEU A 178 5.33 -17.13 10.40
C LEU A 178 6.81 -17.51 10.49
#